data_AF-A0A127FAG9-F1
#
_entry.id   AF-A0A127FAG9-F1
#
_cell.length_a   1.000
_cell.length_b   1.000
_cell.length_c   1.000
_cell.angle_alpha   90.00
_cell.angle_beta   90.00
_cell.angle_gamma   90.00
#
_symmetry.space_group_name_H-M   'P 1'
#
loop_
_entity.id
_entity.type
_entity.pdbx_description
1 polymer ?
#
loop_
_entity_poly.entity_id
_entity_poly.type
_entity_poly.pdbx_seq_one_letter_code
_entity_poly.pdbx_strand_id
1 'polypeptide(L)' 'MCCDTDRTLILANLYRWRKQGVWGPAYEEWQEIARCDDDGALFAAMLGHDEDANRLRQSMPFVDLLSQDEVKRLHEEAAA' A
#
# COMPACT_ATOMS: atom_id res chain seq x y z
N MET A 1 1.53 15.95 11.38
CA MET A 1 0.61 16.17 10.24
C MET A 1 1.36 15.69 8.99
N CYS A 2 1.44 14.37 8.79
CA CYS A 2 2.17 13.74 7.68
C CYS A 2 1.39 12.56 7.03
N CYS A 3 0.11 12.32 7.37
CA CYS A 3 -0.60 11.10 6.98
C CYS A 3 -1.22 11.11 5.56
N ASP A 4 -1.23 12.24 4.85
CA ASP A 4 -1.89 12.33 3.53
C ASP A 4 -1.05 11.81 2.35
N THR A 5 0.28 11.73 2.50
CA THR A 5 1.18 11.43 1.38
C THR A 5 1.09 9.98 0.94
N ASP A 6 1.03 9.04 1.89
CA ASP A 6 1.03 7.60 1.59
C ASP A 6 -0.23 7.18 0.82
N ARG A 7 -1.39 7.70 1.23
CA ARG A 7 -2.68 7.46 0.56
C ARG A 7 -2.70 8.01 -0.85
N THR A 8 -2.16 9.21 -1.04
CA THR A 8 -2.05 9.85 -2.35
C THR A 8 -1.22 9.01 -3.31
N LEU A 9 -0.10 8.46 -2.84
CA LEU A 9 0.78 7.61 -3.65
C LEU A 9 0.16 6.24 -3.96
N ILE A 10 -0.51 5.61 -2.99
CA ILE A 10 -1.29 4.38 -3.22
C ILE A 10 -2.34 4.61 -4.31
N LEU A 11 -3.10 5.70 -4.23
CA LEU A 11 -4.09 6.05 -5.25
C LEU A 11 -3.44 6.29 -6.61
N ALA A 12 -2.30 6.98 -6.68
CA ALA A 12 -1.57 7.21 -7.93
C ALA A 12 -1.13 5.88 -8.60
N ASN A 13 -0.65 4.92 -7.80
CA ASN A 13 -0.28 3.59 -8.27
C ASN A 13 -1.48 2.81 -8.80
N LEU A 14 -2.62 2.84 -8.09
CA LEU A 14 -3.87 2.25 -8.57
C LEU A 14 -4.29 2.89 -9.91
N TYR A 15 -4.30 4.22 -10.01
CA TYR A 15 -4.64 4.89 -11.28
C TYR A 15 -3.72 4.46 -12.45
N ARG A 16 -2.43 4.24 -12.19
CA ARG A 16 -1.47 3.72 -13.19
C ARG A 16 -1.84 2.30 -13.64
N TRP A 17 -2.11 1.39 -12.70
CA TRP A 17 -2.55 0.02 -12.99
C TRP A 17 -3.84 -0.03 -13.81
N ARG A 18 -4.81 0.82 -13.46
CA ARG A 18 -6.05 0.97 -14.21
C ARG A 18 -5.82 1.44 -15.65
N LYS A 19 -4.87 2.35 -15.88
CA LYS A 19 -4.51 2.76 -17.25
C LYS A 19 -3.83 1.64 -18.04
N GLN A 20 -3.16 0.71 -17.37
CA GLN A 20 -2.43 -0.41 -17.99
C GLN A 20 -3.30 -1.64 -18.24
N GLY A 21 -4.57 -1.65 -17.81
CA GLY A 21 -5.45 -2.80 -17.98
C GLY A 21 -5.18 -3.95 -17.00
N VAL A 22 -4.38 -3.71 -15.96
CA VAL A 22 -3.98 -4.74 -14.98
C VAL A 22 -4.66 -4.42 -13.66
N TRP A 23 -5.83 -5.00 -13.39
CA TRP A 23 -6.42 -4.96 -12.05
C TRP A 23 -7.31 -6.17 -11.77
N GLY A 24 -7.39 -6.54 -10.49
CA GLY A 24 -8.26 -7.60 -9.97
C GLY A 24 -9.06 -7.11 -8.77
N PRO A 25 -9.77 -8.00 -8.06
CA PRO A 25 -10.67 -7.62 -6.95
C PRO A 25 -10.02 -6.75 -5.87
N ALA A 26 -8.76 -7.04 -5.54
CA ALA A 26 -8.01 -6.27 -4.54
C ALA A 26 -7.80 -4.79 -4.91
N TYR A 27 -7.93 -4.41 -6.19
CA TYR A 27 -7.85 -3.01 -6.62
C TYR A 27 -8.95 -2.15 -5.99
N GLU A 28 -10.18 -2.65 -6.01
CA GLU A 28 -11.35 -1.92 -5.50
C GLU A 28 -11.24 -1.78 -3.99
N GLU A 29 -10.86 -2.86 -3.30
CA GLU A 29 -10.61 -2.87 -1.87
C GLU A 29 -9.51 -1.87 -1.47
N TRP A 30 -8.38 -1.84 -2.20
CA TRP A 30 -7.32 -0.86 -1.94
C TRP A 30 -7.77 0.59 -2.23
N GLN A 31 -8.62 0.79 -3.24
CA GLN A 31 -9.18 2.12 -3.53
C GLN A 31 -10.12 2.58 -2.41
N GLU A 32 -10.91 1.69 -1.83
CA GLU A 32 -11.78 1.98 -0.69
C GLU A 32 -10.95 2.30 0.56
N ILE A 33 -9.95 1.45 0.87
CA ILE A 33 -9.03 1.64 2.01
C ILE A 33 -8.33 2.99 1.89
N ALA A 34 -7.78 3.32 0.72
CA ALA A 34 -7.01 4.55 0.52
C ALA A 34 -7.87 5.82 0.57
N ARG A 35 -9.16 5.74 0.23
CA ARG A 35 -10.13 6.85 0.32
C ARG A 35 -10.74 7.02 1.71
N CYS A 36 -10.59 6.05 2.60
CA CYS A 36 -11.07 6.15 3.97
C CYS A 36 -10.17 7.10 4.77
N ASP A 37 -10.74 8.07 5.49
CA ASP A 37 -9.98 8.97 6.36
C ASP A 37 -9.47 8.26 7.64
N ASP A 38 -9.92 7.02 7.90
CA ASP A 38 -9.45 6.18 8.99
C ASP A 38 -8.29 5.28 8.56
N ASP A 39 -7.15 5.42 9.23
CA ASP A 39 -5.95 4.57 9.04
C ASP A 39 -6.14 3.16 9.58
N GLY A 40 -7.20 2.87 10.36
CA GLY A 40 -7.48 1.55 10.90
C GLY A 40 -7.57 0.46 9.83
N ALA A 41 -8.27 0.73 8.72
CA ALA A 41 -8.36 -0.22 7.60
C ALA A 41 -7.01 -0.39 6.87
N LEU A 42 -6.24 0.69 6.74
CA LEU A 42 -4.91 0.66 6.16
C LEU A 42 -3.95 -0.18 7.02
N PHE A 43 -3.96 0.02 8.34
CA PHE A 43 -3.16 -0.77 9.27
C PHE A 43 -3.61 -2.22 9.34
N ALA A 44 -4.92 -2.51 9.31
CA ALA A 44 -5.41 -3.88 9.26
C ALA A 44 -4.89 -4.61 8.01
N ALA A 45 -4.92 -3.97 6.84
CA ALA A 45 -4.39 -4.55 5.61
C ALA A 45 -2.86 -4.74 5.65
N MET A 46 -2.12 -3.76 6.18
CA MET A 46 -0.65 -3.78 6.18
C MET A 46 -0.04 -4.67 7.26
N LEU A 47 -0.67 -4.74 8.44
CA LEU A 47 -0.12 -5.40 9.63
C LEU A 47 -0.89 -6.66 10.04
N GLY A 48 -2.10 -6.87 9.51
CA GLY A 48 -2.94 -8.02 9.86
C GLY A 48 -2.30 -9.36 9.49
N HIS A 49 -2.58 -10.39 10.30
CA HIS A 49 -2.05 -11.75 10.10
C HIS A 49 -3.08 -12.74 9.54
N ASP A 50 -4.29 -12.27 9.26
CA ASP A 50 -5.35 -13.09 8.66
C ASP A 50 -5.18 -13.25 7.13
N GLU A 51 -6.00 -14.15 6.56
CA GLU A 51 -5.97 -14.46 5.13
C GLU A 51 -6.32 -13.26 4.27
N ASP A 52 -7.20 -12.37 4.73
CA ASP A 52 -7.61 -11.18 3.99
C ASP A 52 -6.47 -10.16 3.90
N ALA A 53 -5.80 -9.88 5.01
CA ALA A 53 -4.63 -9.00 5.03
C ALA A 53 -3.51 -9.57 4.16
N ASN A 54 -3.29 -10.90 4.19
CA ASN A 54 -2.30 -11.54 3.33
C ASN A 54 -2.68 -11.44 1.84
N ARG A 55 -3.95 -11.70 1.49
CA ARG A 55 -4.49 -11.56 0.12
C ARG A 55 -4.34 -10.14 -0.39
N LEU A 56 -4.66 -9.13 0.43
CA LEU A 56 -4.50 -7.72 0.07
C LEU A 56 -3.04 -7.37 -0.19
N ARG A 57 -2.10 -7.83 0.64
CA ARG A 57 -0.66 -7.58 0.45
C ARG A 57 -0.03 -8.26 -0.76
N GLN A 58 -0.66 -9.30 -1.32
CA GLN A 58 -0.20 -9.87 -2.61
C GLN A 58 -0.42 -8.90 -3.78
N SER A 59 -1.40 -7.99 -3.65
CA SER A 59 -1.55 -6.85 -4.55
C SER A 59 -0.82 -5.68 -3.90
N MET A 60 0.31 -5.26 -4.47
CA MET A 60 1.19 -4.29 -3.81
C MET A 60 1.06 -2.88 -4.40
N PRO A 61 -0.02 -2.10 -4.16
CA PRO A 61 -0.09 -0.72 -4.63
C PRO A 61 0.87 0.21 -3.87
N PHE A 62 1.57 -0.32 -2.88
CA PHE A 62 2.61 0.33 -2.10
C PHE A 62 4.04 0.09 -2.64
N VAL A 63 4.19 -0.56 -3.81
CA VAL A 63 5.49 -0.55 -4.49
C VAL A 63 5.86 0.88 -4.90
N ASP A 64 7.15 1.19 -4.88
CA ASP A 64 7.69 2.51 -5.21
C ASP A 64 7.27 3.66 -4.26
N LEU A 65 6.66 3.37 -3.09
CA LEU A 65 6.39 4.42 -2.08
C LEU A 65 7.66 5.03 -1.51
N LEU A 66 8.68 4.18 -1.34
CA LEU A 66 9.98 4.56 -0.83
C LEU A 66 11.00 4.50 -1.97
N SER A 67 11.95 5.42 -1.94
CA SER A 67 13.13 5.32 -2.79
C SER A 67 13.95 4.09 -2.43
N GLN A 68 14.77 3.59 -3.38
CA GLN A 68 15.66 2.47 -3.12
C GLN A 68 16.65 2.75 -1.99
N ASP A 69 17.07 4.01 -1.82
CA ASP A 69 17.97 4.41 -0.73
C ASP A 69 17.27 4.32 0.64
N GLU A 70 16.00 4.72 0.73
CA GLU A 70 15.20 4.57 1.94
C GLU A 70 14.95 3.10 2.28
N VAL A 71 14.61 2.28 1.28
CA VAL A 71 14.46 0.83 1.47
C VAL A 71 15.76 0.20 1.97
N LYS A 72 16.89 0.58 1.38
CA LYS A 72 18.21 0.08 1.78
C LYS A 72 18.52 0.43 3.24
N ARG A 73 18.29 1.69 3.64
CA ARG A 73 18.47 2.13 5.03
C ARG A 73 17.61 1.33 6.01
N LEU A 74 16.34 1.11 5.70
CA LEU A 74 15.43 0.35 6.57
C LEU A 74 15.87 -1.11 6.74
N HIS A 75 16.38 -1.74 5.68
CA HIS A 75 16.94 -3.09 5.77
C HIS A 75 18.21 -3.15 6.63
N GLU A 76 19.08 -2.14 6.55
CA GLU A 76 20.27 -2.03 7.40
C GLU A 76 19.88 -1.83 8.88
N GLU A 77 18.89 -0.98 9.16
CA GLU A 77 18.36 -0.73 10.51
C GLU A 77 17.68 -1.97 11.12
N ALA A 78 16.99 -2.79 10.32
CA ALA A 78 16.32 -4.01 10.80
C ALA A 78 17.28 -5.20 11.00
N ALA A 79 18.46 -5.18 10.39
CA ALA A 79 19.47 -6.22 10.50
C ALA A 79 20.47 -5.99 11.65
N ALA A 80 20.45 -4.81 12.28
CA ALA A 80 21.27 -4.41 13.42
C ALA A 80 20.66 -4.87 14.75
#